data_AF-R6XIY2-F1
#
_entry.id   AF-R6XIY2-F1
#
_cell.length_a   1.000
_cell.length_b   1.000
_cell.length_c   1.000
_cell.angle_alpha   90.00
_cell.angle_beta   90.00
_cell.angle_gamma   90.00
#
_symmetry.space_group_name_H-M   'P 1'
#
loop_
_entity.id
_entity.type
_entity.pdbx_description
1 polymer ?
#
loop_
_entity_poly.entity_id
_entity_poly.type
_entity_poly.pdbx_seq_one_letter_code
_entity_poly.pdbx_strand_id
1 'polypeptide(L)'
;MKYCLITNNDELIQAITIKAYNSKHLKCNCIIKSMHSFYENLDRLYKSDVLLVDSRINKYVFRVLQLFIIKSHKYKNAYKILRIILTTENDKNNFNYFNIGYNLMLNIDNLDKYPSGYLRSNIISYRKYLKDYKKFLDNKIVANNLRTEYVLRQMKIPTYLTGYKYLKFYLQTEKLTISNIIGKNEDYILSTIARKYKKPKYKIKRSIVSSIETSHYFLKETMFKVAFFSSKIPSVSEFIAGLSFLLFLHEKTYYIASFNDKISAKERPLDEQRDL
;
A
#
# COMPACT_ATOMS: atom_id res chain seq x y z
N MET A 1 -7.49 19.20 -7.53
CA MET A 1 -6.87 17.93 -7.11
C MET A 1 -5.42 17.93 -7.54
N LYS A 2 -4.48 17.67 -6.63
CA LYS A 2 -3.04 17.67 -6.90
C LYS A 2 -2.53 16.26 -7.18
N TYR A 3 -1.80 16.03 -8.25
CA TYR A 3 -1.19 14.72 -8.52
C TYR A 3 0.34 14.79 -8.54
N CYS A 4 0.99 13.71 -8.11
CA CYS A 4 2.38 13.45 -8.46
C CYS A 4 2.44 12.29 -9.44
N LEU A 5 3.30 12.40 -10.45
CA LEU A 5 3.54 11.36 -11.44
C LEU A 5 4.94 10.80 -11.28
N ILE A 6 5.05 9.48 -11.23
CA ILE A 6 6.31 8.75 -11.15
C ILE A 6 6.50 7.98 -12.44
N THR A 7 7.39 8.48 -13.28
CA THR A 7 7.77 7.89 -14.56
C THR A 7 9.07 8.52 -15.04
N ASN A 8 9.85 7.77 -15.81
CA ASN A 8 10.98 8.29 -16.59
C ASN A 8 10.62 8.45 -18.08
N ASN A 9 9.37 8.19 -18.47
CA ASN A 9 8.91 8.30 -19.85
C ASN A 9 8.35 9.70 -20.12
N ASP A 10 9.04 10.46 -20.99
CA ASP A 10 8.68 11.83 -21.33
C ASP A 10 7.40 11.95 -22.16
N GLU A 11 7.10 10.99 -23.02
CA GLU A 11 5.84 10.95 -23.79
C GLU A 11 4.64 10.80 -22.85
N LEU A 12 4.75 9.92 -21.84
CA LEU A 12 3.71 9.74 -20.85
C LEU A 12 3.52 11.00 -20.00
N ILE A 13 4.62 11.68 -19.65
CA ILE A 13 4.56 12.96 -18.95
C ILE A 13 3.76 13.97 -19.77
N GLN A 14 4.05 14.11 -21.06
CA GLN A 14 3.35 15.03 -21.95
C GLN A 14 1.86 14.67 -22.05
N ALA A 15 1.53 13.40 -22.34
CA ALA A 15 0.16 12.93 -22.49
C ALA A 15 -0.69 13.21 -21.22
N ILE A 16 -0.17 12.87 -20.04
CA ILE A 16 -0.87 13.09 -18.77
C ILE A 16 -1.00 14.59 -18.48
N THR A 17 0.05 15.37 -18.74
CA THR A 17 0.04 16.82 -18.48
C THR A 17 -0.98 17.54 -19.37
N ILE A 18 -1.08 17.17 -20.65
CA ILE A 18 -2.08 17.70 -21.58
C ILE A 18 -3.49 17.34 -21.12
N LYS A 19 -3.75 16.06 -20.79
CA LYS A 19 -5.07 15.63 -20.29
C LYS A 19 -5.42 16.32 -18.96
N ALA A 20 -4.46 16.50 -18.06
CA ALA A 20 -4.66 17.21 -16.80
C ALA A 20 -4.98 18.69 -17.02
N TYR A 21 -4.24 19.37 -17.90
CA TYR A 21 -4.50 20.76 -18.31
C TYR A 21 -5.92 20.91 -18.85
N ASN A 22 -6.30 20.05 -19.79
CA ASN A 22 -7.64 20.05 -20.39
C ASN A 22 -8.75 19.77 -19.37
N SER A 23 -8.45 19.04 -18.30
CA SER A 23 -9.42 18.79 -17.23
C SER A 23 -9.69 19.99 -16.32
N LYS A 24 -8.84 21.04 -16.31
CA LYS A 24 -8.87 22.22 -15.40
C LYS A 24 -8.87 21.93 -13.88
N HIS A 25 -9.03 20.68 -13.46
CA HIS A 25 -9.25 20.27 -12.07
C HIS A 25 -8.14 19.38 -11.49
N LEU A 26 -7.25 18.89 -12.35
CA LEU A 26 -6.00 18.23 -11.99
C LEU A 26 -4.84 19.21 -12.13
N LYS A 27 -4.07 19.39 -11.06
CA LYS A 27 -2.83 20.19 -11.07
C LYS A 27 -1.65 19.28 -10.81
N CYS A 28 -0.64 19.33 -11.68
CA CYS A 28 0.62 18.66 -11.44
C CYS A 28 1.31 19.28 -10.22
N ASN A 29 1.73 18.44 -9.28
CA ASN A 29 2.40 18.87 -8.05
C ASN A 29 3.87 18.46 -8.04
N CYS A 30 4.19 17.28 -8.58
CA CYS A 30 5.56 16.86 -8.83
C CYS A 30 5.64 15.78 -9.93
N ILE A 31 6.78 15.73 -10.60
CA ILE A 31 7.16 14.63 -11.50
C ILE A 31 8.44 14.04 -10.94
N ILE A 32 8.44 12.72 -10.73
CA ILE A 32 9.56 11.99 -10.15
C ILE A 32 10.09 11.04 -11.20
N LYS A 33 11.28 11.35 -11.72
CA LYS A 33 11.97 10.58 -12.76
C LYS A 33 12.97 9.56 -12.23
N SER A 34 13.37 9.69 -10.97
CA SER A 34 14.39 8.84 -10.34
C SER A 34 14.16 8.69 -8.84
N MET A 35 14.83 7.72 -8.21
CA MET A 35 14.77 7.56 -6.75
C MET A 35 15.37 8.76 -6.00
N HIS A 36 16.36 9.44 -6.57
CA HIS A 36 16.90 10.66 -5.98
C HIS A 36 15.84 11.76 -5.94
N SER A 37 15.21 12.02 -7.09
CA SER A 37 14.09 12.96 -7.21
C SER A 37 12.92 12.59 -6.29
N PHE A 38 12.69 11.29 -6.02
CA PHE A 38 11.67 10.85 -5.07
C PHE A 38 11.92 11.39 -3.65
N TYR A 39 13.17 11.29 -3.17
CA TYR A 39 13.52 11.78 -1.83
C TYR A 39 13.42 13.30 -1.72
N GLU A 40 13.85 14.03 -2.74
CA GLU A 40 13.76 15.50 -2.80
C GLU A 40 12.31 15.99 -2.82
N ASN A 41 11.40 15.20 -3.40
CA ASN A 41 10.00 15.58 -3.59
C ASN A 41 9.05 14.94 -2.58
N LEU A 42 9.53 14.31 -1.50
CA LEU A 42 8.68 13.65 -0.49
C LEU A 42 7.57 14.57 0.03
N ASP A 43 7.91 15.79 0.44
CA ASP A 43 6.93 16.73 1.00
C ASP A 43 5.86 17.14 -0.01
N ARG A 44 6.24 17.30 -1.28
CA ARG A 44 5.29 17.57 -2.36
C ARG A 44 4.40 16.36 -2.58
N LEU A 45 4.99 15.17 -2.67
CA LEU A 45 4.26 13.92 -2.81
C LEU A 45 3.20 13.75 -1.71
N TYR A 46 3.54 13.95 -0.44
CA TYR A 46 2.59 13.80 0.67
C TYR A 46 1.55 14.93 0.79
N LYS A 47 1.73 16.02 0.04
CA LYS A 47 0.72 17.08 -0.15
C LYS A 47 -0.17 16.84 -1.38
N SER A 48 0.09 15.79 -2.16
CA SER A 48 -0.74 15.40 -3.30
C SER A 48 -2.00 14.65 -2.85
N ASP A 49 -3.03 14.72 -3.69
CA ASP A 49 -4.25 13.92 -3.57
C ASP A 49 -4.08 12.52 -4.19
N VAL A 50 -3.27 12.44 -5.23
CA VAL A 50 -3.14 11.28 -6.12
C VAL A 50 -1.67 11.03 -6.43
N LEU A 51 -1.27 9.77 -6.38
CA LEU A 51 0.01 9.28 -6.84
C LEU A 51 -0.20 8.41 -8.07
N LEU A 52 0.31 8.84 -9.22
CA LEU A 52 0.33 8.06 -10.46
C LEU A 52 1.70 7.41 -10.60
N VAL A 53 1.74 6.11 -10.84
CA VAL A 53 2.99 5.36 -11.01
C VAL A 53 2.92 4.58 -12.31
N ASP A 54 3.91 4.76 -13.18
CA ASP A 54 4.06 4.01 -14.43
C ASP A 54 4.51 2.57 -14.13
N SER A 55 3.85 1.55 -14.68
CA SER A 55 4.23 0.14 -14.48
C SER A 55 5.57 -0.20 -15.14
N ARG A 56 5.92 0.49 -16.22
CA ARG A 56 7.10 0.21 -17.05
C ARG A 56 8.40 0.51 -16.32
N ILE A 57 8.37 1.34 -15.27
CA ILE A 57 9.48 1.51 -14.34
C ILE A 57 9.54 0.36 -13.32
N ASN A 58 9.46 -0.89 -13.79
CA ASN A 58 9.17 -2.10 -13.02
C ASN A 58 10.06 -2.27 -11.76
N LYS A 59 11.36 -1.94 -11.83
CA LYS A 59 12.30 -1.99 -10.69
C LYS A 59 12.01 -0.94 -9.60
N TYR A 60 11.27 0.11 -9.93
CA TYR A 60 11.00 1.27 -9.08
C TYR A 60 9.56 1.34 -8.55
N VAL A 61 8.57 0.74 -9.24
CA VAL A 61 7.17 0.69 -8.78
C VAL A 61 7.06 0.19 -7.33
N PHE A 62 7.82 -0.85 -7.01
CA PHE A 62 7.85 -1.47 -5.69
C PHE A 62 8.60 -0.64 -4.67
N ARG A 63 9.74 -0.05 -5.06
CA ARG A 63 10.59 0.76 -4.17
C ARG A 63 9.95 2.10 -3.84
N VAL A 64 9.23 2.69 -4.79
CA VAL A 64 8.41 3.89 -4.63
C VAL A 64 7.30 3.63 -3.62
N LEU A 65 6.57 2.52 -3.79
CA LEU A 65 5.52 2.13 -2.88
C LEU A 65 6.09 1.83 -1.48
N GLN A 66 7.18 1.10 -1.40
CA GLN A 66 7.90 0.87 -0.14
C GLN A 66 8.31 2.16 0.54
N LEU A 67 8.98 3.08 -0.15
CA LEU A 67 9.44 4.31 0.48
C LEU A 67 8.27 5.22 0.83
N PHE A 68 7.21 5.18 0.04
CA PHE A 68 5.95 5.81 0.41
C PHE A 68 5.39 5.18 1.69
N ILE A 69 5.44 3.87 1.83
CA ILE A 69 4.98 3.16 3.04
C ILE A 69 5.87 3.48 4.23
N ILE A 70 7.17 3.27 4.10
CA ILE A 70 8.16 3.52 5.15
C ILE A 70 8.09 4.99 5.54
N LYS A 71 8.17 5.95 4.62
CA LYS A 71 8.16 7.37 4.99
C LYS A 71 6.79 7.87 5.43
N SER A 72 5.69 7.15 5.18
CA SER A 72 4.35 7.57 5.63
C SER A 72 4.26 7.76 7.14
N HIS A 73 5.12 7.12 7.94
CA HIS A 73 5.25 7.35 9.38
C HIS A 73 5.58 8.80 9.78
N LYS A 74 5.99 9.64 8.83
CA LYS A 74 6.23 11.07 9.08
C LYS A 74 5.08 11.96 8.61
N TYR A 75 4.11 11.42 7.85
CA TYR A 75 3.11 12.20 7.13
C TYR A 75 1.69 11.71 7.43
N LYS A 76 0.99 12.44 8.32
CA LYS A 76 -0.37 12.11 8.78
C LYS A 76 -1.40 11.89 7.65
N ASN A 77 -1.24 12.50 6.48
CA ASN A 77 -2.19 12.39 5.36
C ASN A 77 -1.85 11.30 4.33
N ALA A 78 -0.75 10.57 4.49
CA ALA A 78 -0.29 9.58 3.51
C ALA A 78 -1.35 8.53 3.13
N TYR A 79 -2.16 8.09 4.09
CA TYR A 79 -3.21 7.10 3.88
C TYR A 79 -4.36 7.58 2.97
N LYS A 80 -4.54 8.90 2.82
CA LYS A 80 -5.59 9.52 1.99
C LYS A 80 -5.20 9.60 0.53
N ILE A 81 -3.92 9.42 0.22
CA ILE A 81 -3.38 9.55 -1.13
C ILE A 81 -3.86 8.35 -1.95
N LEU A 82 -4.53 8.65 -3.06
CA LEU A 82 -4.99 7.64 -3.98
C LEU A 82 -3.81 7.18 -4.84
N ARG A 83 -3.44 5.90 -4.76
CA ARG A 83 -2.34 5.34 -5.54
C ARG A 83 -2.88 4.64 -6.78
N ILE A 84 -2.47 5.10 -7.95
CA ILE A 84 -2.92 4.57 -9.23
C ILE A 84 -1.70 4.04 -9.97
N ILE A 85 -1.78 2.78 -10.38
CA ILE A 85 -0.79 2.21 -11.31
C ILE A 85 -1.28 2.43 -12.73
N LEU A 86 -0.39 2.89 -13.58
CA LEU A 86 -0.59 3.13 -15.00
C LEU A 86 0.07 1.96 -15.75
N THR A 87 -0.73 1.09 -16.36
CA THR A 87 -0.30 -0.20 -16.93
C THR A 87 -0.49 -0.25 -18.43
N THR A 88 0.31 -1.06 -19.13
CA THR A 88 0.02 -1.48 -20.51
C THR A 88 -0.92 -2.70 -20.52
N GLU A 89 -1.49 -3.06 -21.68
CA GLU A 89 -2.30 -4.27 -21.85
C GLU A 89 -1.53 -5.55 -21.47
N ASN A 90 -0.23 -5.58 -21.78
CA ASN A 90 0.66 -6.69 -21.44
C ASN A 90 0.94 -6.80 -19.92
N ASP A 91 0.89 -5.69 -19.18
CA ASP A 91 1.19 -5.67 -17.74
C ASP A 91 0.00 -6.08 -16.86
N LYS A 92 -1.25 -5.91 -17.35
CA LYS A 92 -2.47 -6.21 -16.58
C LYS A 92 -2.54 -7.66 -16.10
N ASN A 93 -1.96 -8.58 -16.87
CA ASN A 93 -2.06 -10.02 -16.62
C ASN A 93 -0.91 -10.58 -15.78
N ASN A 94 0.17 -9.81 -15.60
CA ASN A 94 1.39 -10.32 -14.98
C ASN A 94 1.47 -10.08 -13.46
N PHE A 95 0.80 -9.02 -12.96
CA PHE A 95 0.92 -8.64 -11.55
C PHE A 95 -0.39 -8.15 -10.94
N ASN A 96 -0.72 -8.70 -9.76
CA ASN A 96 -1.82 -8.17 -8.96
C ASN A 96 -1.35 -6.94 -8.15
N TYR A 97 -1.38 -5.77 -8.80
CA TYR A 97 -0.97 -4.49 -8.20
C TYR A 97 -1.84 -4.07 -6.99
N PHE A 98 -3.05 -4.61 -6.85
CA PHE A 98 -3.90 -4.35 -5.68
C PHE A 98 -3.33 -5.02 -4.42
N ASN A 99 -2.72 -6.19 -4.55
CA ASN A 99 -2.12 -6.92 -3.43
C ASN A 99 -0.92 -6.19 -2.81
N ILE A 100 -0.26 -5.32 -3.57
CA ILE A 100 0.92 -4.59 -3.09
C ILE A 100 0.56 -3.21 -2.54
N GLY A 101 -0.64 -2.68 -2.82
CA GLY A 101 -1.14 -1.44 -2.22
C GLY A 101 -1.64 -0.36 -3.18
N TYR A 102 -1.65 -0.62 -4.49
CA TYR A 102 -2.32 0.26 -5.45
C TYR A 102 -3.84 0.17 -5.29
N ASN A 103 -4.49 1.31 -5.49
CA ASN A 103 -5.92 1.48 -5.27
C ASN A 103 -6.71 1.33 -6.57
N LEU A 104 -6.11 1.69 -7.70
CA LEU A 104 -6.74 1.66 -9.01
C LEU A 104 -5.68 1.39 -10.09
N MET A 105 -6.09 0.75 -11.17
CA MET A 105 -5.24 0.44 -12.33
C MET A 105 -5.85 1.10 -13.57
N LEU A 106 -5.04 1.85 -14.33
CA LEU A 106 -5.45 2.49 -15.58
C LEU A 106 -4.59 2.01 -16.73
N ASN A 107 -5.23 1.66 -17.84
CA ASN A 107 -4.52 1.31 -19.07
C ASN A 107 -3.99 2.56 -19.78
N ILE A 108 -2.69 2.66 -20.03
CA ILE A 108 -2.07 3.77 -20.74
C ILE A 108 -2.12 3.66 -22.27
N ASP A 109 -2.29 2.46 -22.82
CA ASP A 109 -2.28 2.26 -24.28
C ASP A 109 -3.50 2.89 -24.96
N ASN A 110 -4.54 3.18 -24.17
CA ASN A 110 -5.77 3.85 -24.62
C ASN A 110 -5.93 5.25 -24.03
N LEU A 111 -4.86 5.87 -23.52
CA LEU A 111 -4.96 7.17 -22.83
C LEU A 111 -5.51 8.26 -23.75
N ASP A 112 -5.16 8.20 -25.03
CA ASP A 112 -5.58 9.16 -26.04
C ASP A 112 -7.07 9.07 -26.34
N LYS A 113 -7.61 7.85 -26.33
CA LYS A 113 -9.04 7.56 -26.55
C LYS A 113 -9.92 7.98 -25.38
N TYR A 114 -9.35 8.22 -24.20
CA TYR A 114 -10.13 8.65 -23.05
C TYR A 114 -10.53 10.13 -23.14
N PRO A 115 -11.77 10.48 -22.76
CA PRO A 115 -12.19 11.87 -22.59
C PRO A 115 -11.27 12.63 -21.62
N SER A 116 -11.10 13.93 -21.80
CA SER A 116 -10.28 14.79 -20.92
C SER A 116 -10.69 14.72 -19.44
N GLY A 117 -11.93 14.35 -19.15
CA GLY A 117 -12.46 14.13 -17.80
C GLY A 117 -12.26 12.71 -17.23
N TYR A 118 -11.72 11.75 -17.99
CA TYR A 118 -11.71 10.32 -17.60
C TYR A 118 -10.89 10.03 -16.34
N LEU A 119 -9.67 10.54 -16.27
CA LEU A 119 -8.80 10.45 -15.08
C LEU A 119 -9.52 11.04 -13.86
N ARG A 120 -10.10 12.23 -14.02
CA ARG A 120 -10.86 12.91 -12.96
C ARG A 120 -12.07 12.07 -12.52
N SER A 121 -12.85 11.55 -13.46
CA SER A 121 -14.04 10.73 -13.21
C SER A 121 -13.70 9.49 -12.40
N ASN A 122 -12.69 8.72 -12.83
CA ASN A 122 -12.24 7.53 -12.11
C ASN A 122 -11.76 7.87 -10.69
N ILE A 123 -11.01 8.96 -10.53
CA ILE A 123 -10.52 9.37 -9.22
C ILE A 123 -11.67 9.83 -8.31
N ILE A 124 -12.64 10.59 -8.83
CA ILE A 124 -13.82 11.03 -8.07
C ILE A 124 -14.70 9.85 -7.69
N SER A 125 -14.96 8.94 -8.64
CA SER A 125 -15.74 7.72 -8.43
C SER A 125 -15.10 6.91 -7.29
N TYR A 126 -13.81 6.60 -7.39
CA TYR A 126 -13.07 5.91 -6.34
C TYR A 126 -13.10 6.65 -4.99
N ARG A 127 -12.99 7.98 -5.00
CA ARG A 127 -13.07 8.79 -3.77
C ARG A 127 -14.46 8.81 -3.14
N LYS A 128 -15.54 8.72 -3.92
CA LYS A 128 -16.90 8.55 -3.39
C LYS A 128 -17.00 7.21 -2.65
N TYR A 129 -16.52 6.12 -3.24
CA TYR A 129 -16.41 4.82 -2.56
C TYR A 129 -15.60 4.90 -1.26
N LEU A 130 -14.53 5.70 -1.23
CA LEU A 130 -13.74 5.92 -0.01
C LEU A 130 -14.41 6.80 1.06
N LYS A 131 -15.42 7.62 0.74
CA LYS A 131 -16.10 8.44 1.76
C LYS A 131 -16.90 7.56 2.72
N ASP A 132 -17.53 6.51 2.23
CA ASP A 132 -18.22 5.50 3.05
C ASP A 132 -17.22 4.69 3.90
N TYR A 133 -15.98 4.55 3.40
CA TYR A 133 -14.86 3.95 4.11
C TYR A 133 -14.33 4.80 5.28
N LYS A 134 -14.62 6.11 5.36
CA LYS A 134 -14.18 6.96 6.47
C LYS A 134 -14.72 6.46 7.82
N LYS A 135 -15.97 5.97 7.85
CA LYS A 135 -16.56 5.29 9.02
C LYS A 135 -15.80 4.01 9.41
N PHE A 136 -15.20 3.30 8.46
CA PHE A 136 -14.41 2.08 8.69
C PHE A 136 -12.98 2.39 9.19
N LEU A 137 -12.34 3.44 8.67
CA LEU A 137 -11.05 3.94 9.16
C LEU A 137 -11.13 4.42 10.63
N ASP A 138 -12.23 5.05 11.00
CA ASP A 138 -12.48 5.51 12.36
C ASP A 138 -12.75 4.32 13.32
N ASN A 139 -13.17 3.17 12.80
CA ASN A 139 -13.53 1.97 13.59
C ASN A 139 -12.36 1.08 14.02
N LYS A 140 -11.09 1.49 13.80
CA LYS A 140 -9.90 0.79 14.30
C LYS A 140 -9.89 -0.72 13.96
N ILE A 141 -9.49 -1.04 12.73
CA ILE A 141 -9.49 -2.41 12.19
C ILE A 141 -8.63 -3.33 13.05
N VAL A 142 -9.19 -4.44 13.52
CA VAL A 142 -8.43 -5.56 14.08
C VAL A 142 -8.13 -6.51 12.93
N ALA A 143 -6.84 -6.80 12.71
CA ALA A 143 -6.45 -7.69 11.63
C ALA A 143 -7.06 -9.08 11.83
N ASN A 144 -7.62 -9.65 10.76
CA ASN A 144 -8.08 -11.04 10.81
C ASN A 144 -6.86 -11.98 10.84
N ASN A 145 -6.91 -13.03 11.67
CA ASN A 145 -5.86 -14.03 11.82
C ASN A 145 -5.33 -14.57 10.47
N LEU A 146 -6.24 -14.91 9.55
CA LEU A 146 -5.88 -15.41 8.22
C LEU A 146 -5.07 -14.40 7.39
N ARG A 147 -5.38 -13.10 7.55
CA ARG A 147 -4.71 -12.01 6.81
C ARG A 147 -3.32 -11.75 7.39
N THR A 148 -3.19 -11.77 8.71
CA THR A 148 -1.88 -11.69 9.38
C THR A 148 -0.97 -12.82 8.92
N GLU A 149 -1.47 -14.06 8.91
CA GLU A 149 -0.69 -15.22 8.46
C GLU A 149 -0.30 -15.14 7.00
N TYR A 150 -1.22 -14.66 6.14
CA TYR A 150 -0.94 -14.42 4.73
C TYR A 150 0.23 -13.44 4.55
N VAL A 151 0.20 -12.27 5.21
CA VAL A 151 1.28 -11.26 5.10
C VAL A 151 2.62 -11.82 5.59
N LEU A 152 2.65 -12.53 6.72
CA LEU A 152 3.89 -13.14 7.23
C LEU A 152 4.44 -14.22 6.29
N ARG A 153 3.56 -14.99 5.63
CA ARG A 153 3.93 -15.99 4.62
C ARG A 153 4.49 -15.36 3.35
N GLN A 154 3.91 -14.25 2.89
CA GLN A 154 4.44 -13.48 1.74
C GLN A 154 5.85 -12.98 2.02
N MET A 155 6.13 -12.63 3.28
CA MET A 155 7.46 -12.23 3.74
C MET A 155 8.41 -13.41 3.97
N LYS A 156 8.01 -14.65 3.66
CA LYS A 156 8.83 -15.86 3.84
C LYS A 156 9.38 -16.02 5.26
N ILE A 157 8.64 -15.57 6.27
CA ILE A 157 9.01 -15.80 7.68
C ILE A 157 8.54 -17.20 8.06
N PRO A 158 9.46 -18.14 8.38
CA PRO A 158 9.08 -19.50 8.73
C PRO A 158 8.29 -19.57 10.04
N THR A 159 7.26 -20.41 10.08
CA THR A 159 6.34 -20.55 11.24
C THR A 159 7.02 -21.14 12.48
N TYR A 160 8.10 -21.91 12.30
CA TYR A 160 8.86 -22.49 13.41
C TYR A 160 9.71 -21.47 14.19
N LEU A 161 9.93 -20.26 13.64
CA LEU A 161 10.70 -19.23 14.32
C LEU A 161 9.90 -18.61 15.46
N THR A 162 10.52 -18.48 16.63
CA THR A 162 9.91 -17.78 17.78
C THR A 162 9.51 -16.34 17.44
N GLY A 163 10.28 -15.66 16.56
CA GLY A 163 9.93 -14.32 16.11
C GLY A 163 8.66 -14.26 15.25
N TYR A 164 8.31 -15.32 14.50
CA TYR A 164 7.02 -15.42 13.81
C TYR A 164 5.86 -15.31 14.80
N LYS A 165 5.93 -16.07 15.90
CA LYS A 165 4.93 -16.06 16.97
C LYS A 165 4.78 -14.68 17.62
N TYR A 166 5.90 -13.97 17.82
CA TYR A 166 5.91 -12.61 18.36
C TYR A 166 5.29 -11.58 17.40
N LEU A 167 5.69 -11.62 16.13
CA LEU A 167 5.16 -10.74 15.09
C LEU A 167 3.66 -10.97 14.88
N LYS A 168 3.23 -12.23 14.77
CA LYS A 168 1.82 -12.60 14.64
C LYS A 168 0.98 -12.04 15.79
N PHE A 169 1.43 -12.25 17.04
CA PHE A 169 0.75 -11.72 18.21
C PHE A 169 0.60 -10.19 18.13
N TYR A 170 1.71 -9.48 17.91
CA TYR A 170 1.70 -8.02 17.89
C TYR A 170 0.75 -7.46 16.84
N LEU A 171 0.81 -7.99 15.61
CA LEU A 171 -0.03 -7.57 14.49
C LEU A 171 -1.53 -7.86 14.69
N GLN A 172 -1.88 -8.82 15.56
CA GLN A 172 -3.27 -9.18 15.88
C GLN A 172 -3.84 -8.39 17.06
N THR A 173 -3.01 -8.10 18.06
CA THR A 173 -3.45 -7.35 19.25
C THR A 173 -3.53 -5.86 19.01
N GLU A 174 -2.66 -5.32 18.16
CA GLU A 174 -2.68 -3.91 17.88
C GLU A 174 -3.75 -3.60 16.83
N LYS A 175 -4.63 -2.67 17.19
CA LYS A 175 -5.55 -2.09 16.22
C LYS A 175 -4.71 -1.47 15.11
N LEU A 176 -4.98 -1.85 13.87
CA LEU A 176 -4.34 -1.28 12.68
C LEU A 176 -4.89 0.11 12.44
N THR A 177 -4.44 1.06 13.25
CA THR A 177 -4.66 2.47 12.99
C THR A 177 -3.43 3.04 12.31
N ILE A 178 -3.65 4.04 11.47
CA ILE A 178 -2.59 4.84 10.89
C ILE A 178 -1.68 5.40 11.99
N SER A 179 -2.21 5.85 13.13
CA SER A 179 -1.41 6.30 14.27
C SER A 179 -0.52 5.20 14.88
N ASN A 180 -0.98 3.95 14.91
CA ASN A 180 -0.22 2.81 15.43
C ASN A 180 0.85 2.32 14.43
N ILE A 181 0.60 2.46 13.13
CA ILE A 181 1.57 2.15 12.06
C ILE A 181 2.68 3.22 12.00
N ILE A 182 2.33 4.48 12.26
CA ILE A 182 3.18 5.67 12.10
C ILE A 182 3.95 6.02 13.39
N GLY A 183 3.41 5.72 14.58
CA GLY A 183 3.83 6.38 15.83
C GLY A 183 4.45 5.51 16.92
N LYS A 184 4.53 4.19 16.77
CA LYS A 184 5.03 3.34 17.87
C LYS A 184 6.53 3.11 17.75
N ASN A 185 7.27 3.54 18.77
CA ASN A 185 8.71 3.27 18.87
C ASN A 185 8.99 1.79 19.18
N GLU A 186 10.21 1.34 18.90
CA GLU A 186 10.60 -0.07 19.09
C GLU A 186 10.38 -0.54 20.54
N ASP A 187 10.64 0.33 21.53
CA ASP A 187 10.49 -0.02 22.94
C ASP A 187 9.05 -0.37 23.32
N TYR A 188 8.07 0.36 22.79
CA TYR A 188 6.66 0.05 22.98
C TYR A 188 6.29 -1.33 22.44
N ILE A 189 6.75 -1.62 21.21
CA ILE A 189 6.49 -2.89 20.52
C ILE A 189 7.04 -4.05 21.35
N LEU A 190 8.33 -3.95 21.73
CA LEU A 190 9.01 -4.97 22.50
C LEU A 190 8.39 -5.15 23.89
N SER A 191 7.99 -4.06 24.56
CA SER A 191 7.34 -4.10 25.87
C SER A 191 5.98 -4.81 25.82
N THR A 192 5.21 -4.59 24.76
CA THR A 192 3.90 -5.22 24.55
C THR A 192 4.03 -6.74 24.41
N ILE A 193 4.97 -7.19 23.58
CA ILE A 193 5.25 -8.61 23.37
C ILE A 193 5.86 -9.24 24.63
N ALA A 194 6.81 -8.55 25.27
CA ALA A 194 7.47 -9.00 26.50
C ALA A 194 6.46 -9.26 27.63
N ARG A 195 5.47 -8.38 27.80
CA ARG A 195 4.40 -8.52 28.80
C ARG A 195 3.57 -9.78 28.55
N LYS A 196 3.18 -10.04 27.30
CA LYS A 196 2.39 -11.24 26.94
C LYS A 196 3.15 -12.54 27.21
N TYR A 197 4.42 -12.59 26.82
CA TYR A 197 5.20 -13.82 26.85
C TYR A 197 6.06 -13.99 28.11
N LYS A 198 6.01 -13.03 29.04
CA LYS A 198 6.84 -13.01 30.26
C LYS A 198 8.32 -13.26 29.95
N LYS A 199 8.85 -12.54 28.94
CA LYS A 199 10.26 -12.66 28.49
C LYS A 199 10.93 -11.28 28.50
N PRO A 200 12.25 -11.22 28.74
CA PRO A 200 13.01 -9.97 28.62
C PRO A 200 12.95 -9.38 27.21
N LYS A 201 12.89 -8.04 27.11
CA LYS A 201 12.84 -7.31 25.83
C LYS A 201 13.96 -7.69 24.86
N TYR A 202 15.18 -7.91 25.36
CA TYR A 202 16.32 -8.29 24.52
C TYR A 202 16.15 -9.67 23.85
N LYS A 203 15.52 -10.65 24.52
CA LYS A 203 15.24 -11.98 23.93
C LYS A 203 14.16 -11.89 22.85
N ILE A 204 13.14 -11.05 23.07
CA ILE A 204 12.12 -10.75 22.06
C ILE A 204 12.78 -10.12 20.83
N LYS A 205 13.57 -9.06 21.03
CA LYS A 205 14.28 -8.36 19.95
C LYS A 205 15.15 -9.32 19.13
N ARG A 206 15.99 -10.12 19.79
CA ARG A 206 16.86 -11.10 19.10
C ARG A 206 16.07 -12.10 18.24
N SER A 207 14.92 -12.56 18.73
CA SER A 207 14.06 -13.49 17.98
C SER A 207 13.41 -12.84 16.76
N ILE A 208 12.99 -11.58 16.88
CA ILE A 208 12.43 -10.81 15.77
C ILE A 208 13.51 -10.52 14.73
N VAL A 209 14.71 -10.07 15.15
CA VAL A 209 15.86 -9.83 14.26
C VAL A 209 16.21 -11.08 13.45
N SER A 210 16.31 -12.23 14.10
CA SER A 210 16.55 -13.51 13.40
C SER A 210 15.47 -13.83 12.36
N SER A 211 14.21 -13.48 12.64
CA SER A 211 13.12 -13.65 11.66
C SER A 211 13.21 -12.67 10.48
N ILE A 212 13.66 -11.45 10.72
CA ILE A 212 13.91 -10.43 9.70
C ILE A 212 15.06 -10.86 8.78
N GLU A 213 16.17 -11.33 9.36
CA GLU A 213 17.34 -11.83 8.61
C GLU A 213 16.98 -13.07 7.78
N THR A 214 16.24 -14.00 8.37
CA THR A 214 15.75 -15.21 7.69
C THR A 214 14.82 -14.85 6.53
N SER A 215 13.89 -13.92 6.76
CA SER A 215 13.01 -13.37 5.72
C SER A 215 13.82 -12.75 4.59
N HIS A 216 14.82 -11.93 4.91
CA HIS A 216 15.70 -11.29 3.92
C HIS A 216 16.46 -12.31 3.06
N TYR A 217 16.93 -13.40 3.67
CA TYR A 217 17.62 -14.49 2.98
C TYR A 217 16.70 -15.26 2.02
N PHE A 218 15.52 -15.70 2.50
CA PHE A 218 14.60 -16.53 1.71
C PHE A 218 13.76 -15.77 0.70
N LEU A 219 13.54 -14.48 0.93
CA LEU A 219 13.08 -13.60 -0.13
C LEU A 219 14.18 -13.60 -1.19
N LYS A 220 13.93 -14.22 -2.36
CA LYS A 220 14.72 -14.00 -3.59
C LYS A 220 14.57 -12.52 -4.02
N GLU A 221 15.08 -12.06 -5.17
CA GLU A 221 14.72 -10.77 -5.78
C GLU A 221 13.23 -10.68 -6.17
N THR A 222 12.37 -11.04 -5.24
CA THR A 222 10.93 -10.96 -5.26
C THR A 222 10.52 -9.53 -4.97
N MET A 223 9.37 -9.15 -5.47
CA MET A 223 8.77 -7.84 -5.26
C MET A 223 8.73 -7.43 -3.77
N PHE A 224 8.54 -8.40 -2.86
CA PHE A 224 8.56 -8.16 -1.41
C PHE A 224 9.96 -7.89 -0.86
N LYS A 225 11.02 -8.53 -1.37
CA LYS A 225 12.39 -8.19 -0.98
C LYS A 225 12.69 -6.74 -1.32
N VAL A 226 12.50 -6.39 -2.60
CA VAL A 226 12.75 -5.03 -3.11
C VAL A 226 11.86 -4.00 -2.41
N ALA A 227 10.65 -4.38 -1.99
CA ALA A 227 9.70 -3.53 -1.28
C ALA A 227 9.83 -3.49 0.25
N PHE A 228 10.70 -4.27 0.89
CA PHE A 228 10.88 -4.24 2.36
C PHE A 228 12.33 -4.11 2.80
N PHE A 229 13.22 -4.66 2.00
CA PHE A 229 14.62 -4.74 2.26
C PHE A 229 15.31 -4.01 1.11
N SER A 230 15.90 -2.86 1.42
CA SER A 230 16.83 -2.21 0.49
C SER A 230 18.10 -3.08 0.32
N SER A 231 19.24 -2.48 -0.05
CA SER A 231 20.54 -3.15 0.15
C SER A 231 20.87 -3.41 1.64
N LYS A 232 20.10 -2.83 2.57
CA LYS A 232 20.22 -3.01 4.02
C LYS A 232 18.98 -3.66 4.64
N ILE A 233 19.22 -4.47 5.67
CA ILE A 233 18.21 -5.09 6.53
C ILE A 233 17.51 -4.00 7.37
N PRO A 234 16.16 -3.92 7.40
CA PRO A 234 15.42 -2.91 8.15
C PRO A 234 15.52 -3.15 9.66
N SER A 235 15.35 -2.08 10.44
CA SER A 235 15.19 -2.17 11.89
C SER A 235 13.87 -2.87 12.28
N VAL A 236 13.74 -3.28 13.55
CA VAL A 236 12.53 -3.95 14.05
C VAL A 236 11.29 -3.07 13.90
N SER A 237 11.41 -1.78 14.20
CA SER A 237 10.31 -0.82 14.05
C SER A 237 9.93 -0.61 12.59
N GLU A 238 10.89 -0.43 11.68
CA GLU A 238 10.63 -0.28 10.24
C GLU A 238 9.96 -1.52 9.65
N PHE A 239 10.46 -2.71 10.02
CA PHE A 239 9.90 -3.97 9.54
C PHE A 239 8.45 -4.16 10.00
N ILE A 240 8.17 -3.93 11.28
CA ILE A 240 6.82 -4.07 11.84
C ILE A 240 5.87 -2.99 11.31
N ALA A 241 6.34 -1.76 11.11
CA ALA A 241 5.55 -0.71 10.47
C ALA A 241 5.17 -1.08 9.04
N GLY A 242 6.11 -1.62 8.26
CA GLY A 242 5.85 -2.11 6.91
C GLY A 242 4.84 -3.26 6.90
N LEU A 243 5.00 -4.27 7.78
CA LEU A 243 4.05 -5.37 7.91
C LEU A 243 2.65 -4.89 8.27
N SER A 244 2.56 -3.97 9.23
CA SER A 244 1.29 -3.39 9.69
C SER A 244 0.62 -2.59 8.58
N PHE A 245 1.39 -1.87 7.76
CA PHE A 245 0.86 -1.15 6.62
C PHE A 245 0.37 -2.08 5.51
N LEU A 246 1.12 -3.12 5.16
CA LEU A 246 0.66 -4.14 4.21
C LEU A 246 -0.65 -4.76 4.67
N LEU A 247 -0.72 -5.12 5.94
CA LEU A 247 -1.91 -5.70 6.53
C LEU A 247 -3.10 -4.73 6.46
N PHE A 248 -2.88 -3.45 6.77
CA PHE A 248 -3.87 -2.39 6.58
C PHE A 248 -4.32 -2.26 5.11
N LEU A 249 -3.42 -2.38 4.14
CA LEU A 249 -3.78 -2.36 2.73
C LEU A 249 -4.62 -3.56 2.32
N HIS A 250 -4.27 -4.76 2.78
CA HIS A 250 -5.04 -5.97 2.49
C HIS A 250 -6.44 -5.91 3.08
N GLU A 251 -6.57 -5.45 4.33
CA GLU A 251 -7.88 -5.24 4.96
C GLU A 251 -8.69 -4.17 4.20
N LYS A 252 -8.05 -3.10 3.74
CA LYS A 252 -8.67 -2.07 2.89
C LYS A 252 -9.19 -2.66 1.58
N THR A 253 -8.35 -3.40 0.85
CA THR A 253 -8.73 -3.99 -0.45
C THR A 253 -9.86 -4.99 -0.29
N TYR A 254 -9.81 -5.84 0.74
CA TYR A 254 -10.87 -6.82 1.01
C TYR A 254 -12.19 -6.15 1.38
N TYR A 255 -12.15 -5.11 2.23
CA TYR A 255 -13.34 -4.33 2.56
C TYR A 255 -13.97 -3.71 1.30
N ILE A 256 -13.17 -3.08 0.45
CA ILE A 256 -13.66 -2.46 -0.80
C ILE A 256 -14.26 -3.53 -1.73
N ALA A 257 -13.62 -4.69 -1.90
CA ALA A 257 -14.16 -5.80 -2.69
C ALA A 257 -15.53 -6.26 -2.15
N SER A 258 -15.63 -6.49 -0.84
CA SER A 258 -16.89 -6.89 -0.20
C SER A 258 -18.00 -5.83 -0.29
N PHE A 259 -17.63 -4.56 -0.43
CA PHE A 259 -18.57 -3.46 -0.62
C PHE A 259 -19.04 -3.39 -2.07
N ASN A 260 -18.14 -3.59 -3.02
CA ASN A 260 -18.47 -3.67 -4.45
C ASN A 260 -19.40 -4.86 -4.74
N ASP A 261 -19.19 -6.01 -4.09
CA ASP A 261 -20.08 -7.18 -4.20
C ASP A 261 -21.48 -6.88 -3.64
N LYS A 262 -21.58 -6.05 -2.60
CA LYS A 262 -22.87 -5.62 -2.03
C LYS A 262 -23.59 -4.60 -2.90
N ILE A 263 -22.87 -3.73 -3.59
CA ILE A 263 -23.44 -2.79 -4.57
C ILE A 263 -23.90 -3.55 -5.81
N SER A 264 -23.04 -4.42 -6.36
CA SER A 264 -23.41 -5.23 -7.52
C SER A 264 -24.58 -6.17 -7.22
N ALA A 265 -24.71 -6.69 -6.00
CA ALA A 265 -25.88 -7.45 -5.58
C ALA A 265 -27.16 -6.58 -5.44
N LYS A 266 -27.04 -5.31 -5.04
CA LYS A 266 -28.17 -4.36 -4.95
C LYS A 266 -28.60 -3.78 -6.30
N GLU A 267 -27.69 -3.74 -7.28
CA GLU A 267 -27.95 -3.25 -8.63
C GLU A 267 -28.38 -4.37 -9.60
N ARG A 268 -28.45 -5.64 -9.15
CA ARG A 268 -29.08 -6.70 -9.93
C ARG A 268 -30.58 -6.42 -10.08
N PRO A 269 -31.14 -6.53 -11.30
CA PRO A 269 -32.59 -6.53 -11.49
C PRO A 269 -33.23 -7.55 -10.54
N LEU A 270 -34.40 -7.20 -9.98
CA LEU A 270 -35.17 -8.02 -9.03
C LEU A 270 -35.47 -9.43 -9.55
N ASP A 271 -35.36 -9.65 -10.85
CA ASP A 271 -35.66 -10.92 -11.51
C ASP A 271 -34.55 -11.97 -11.37
N GLU A 272 -33.31 -11.58 -11.04
CA GLU A 272 -32.18 -12.53 -10.84
C GLU A 272 -31.93 -12.91 -9.37
N GLN A 273 -32.68 -12.34 -8.42
CA GLN A 273 -32.53 -12.64 -6.99
C GLN A 273 -33.42 -13.79 -6.51
N ARG A 274 -34.25 -14.39 -7.38
CA ARG A 274 -35.24 -15.40 -7.00
C ARG A 274 -34.77 -16.86 -7.08
N ASP A 275 -33.57 -17.13 -7.60
CA ASP A 275 -33.06 -18.49 -7.78
C ASP A 275 -31.84 -18.84 -6.87
N LEU A 276 -31.88 -18.39 -5.61
CA LEU A 276 -30.96 -18.86 -4.55
C LEU A 276 -31.72 -19.35 -3.32
#